data_AF-A0A3B9BL95-F1
#
_entry.id   AF-A0A3B9BL95-F1
#
_cell.length_a   1.000
_cell.length_b   1.000
_cell.length_c   1.000
_cell.angle_alpha   90.00
_cell.angle_beta   90.00
_cell.angle_gamma   90.00
#
_symmetry.space_group_name_H-M   'P 1'
#
loop_
_entity.id
_entity.type
_entity.pdbx_description
1 polymer ?
#
loop_
_entity_poly.entity_id
_entity_poly.type
_entity_poly.pdbx_seq_one_letter_code
_entity_poly.pdbx_strand_id
1 'polypeptide(L)' 'MATYRETYANWQADPEGFWAEAAEALHWDRKWDKVLDDSAAPIYRWFSGAQTNTAYNCLDRQVAA' A
#
# COMPACT_ATOMS: atom_id res chain seq x y z
N MET A 1 -0.40 -21.09 -3.91
CA MET A 1 0.02 -19.81 -4.53
C MET A 1 -0.97 -19.51 -5.64
N ALA A 2 -1.51 -18.29 -5.68
CA ALA A 2 -2.36 -17.85 -6.78
C ALA A 2 -1.52 -17.77 -8.07
N THR A 3 -2.13 -18.09 -9.21
CA THR A 3 -1.51 -17.92 -10.51
C THR A 3 -1.43 -16.44 -10.88
N TYR A 4 -0.53 -16.09 -11.80
CA TYR A 4 -0.44 -14.73 -12.32
C TYR A 4 -1.79 -14.20 -12.82
N ARG A 5 -2.57 -15.03 -13.53
CA ARG A 5 -3.87 -14.65 -14.07
C ARG A 5 -4.87 -14.30 -12.97
N GLU A 6 -4.91 -15.09 -11.90
CA GLU A 6 -5.79 -14.85 -10.76
C GLU A 6 -5.38 -13.59 -10.01
N THR A 7 -4.09 -13.40 -9.72
CA THR A 7 -3.58 -12.19 -9.07
C THR A 7 -3.90 -10.93 -9.89
N TYR A 8 -3.73 -11.00 -11.21
CA TYR A 8 -4.04 -9.87 -12.08
C TYR A 8 -5.53 -9.56 -12.13
N ALA A 9 -6.38 -10.59 -12.20
CA ALA A 9 -7.82 -10.43 -12.14
C ALA A 9 -8.27 -9.81 -10.80
N ASN A 10 -7.65 -10.19 -9.68
CA ASN A 10 -7.95 -9.63 -8.36
C ASN A 10 -7.61 -8.14 -8.27
N TRP A 11 -6.41 -7.73 -8.73
CA TRP A 11 -6.05 -6.32 -8.78
C TRP A 11 -6.98 -5.50 -9.68
N GLN A 12 -7.44 -6.06 -10.81
CA GLN A 12 -8.40 -5.37 -11.69
C GLN A 12 -9.78 -5.24 -11.06
N ALA A 13 -10.23 -6.26 -10.32
CA ALA A 13 -11.55 -6.29 -9.70
C ALA A 13 -11.66 -5.33 -8.50
N ASP A 14 -10.59 -5.24 -7.68
CA ASP A 14 -10.53 -4.35 -6.52
C ASP A 14 -9.12 -3.77 -6.34
N PRO A 15 -8.78 -2.67 -7.04
CA PRO A 15 -7.45 -2.08 -6.96
C PRO A 15 -7.12 -1.54 -5.57
N GLU A 16 -8.08 -0.91 -4.88
CA GLU A 16 -7.84 -0.30 -3.56
C GLU A 16 -7.65 -1.39 -2.50
N GLY A 17 -8.49 -2.43 -2.48
CA GLY A 17 -8.33 -3.55 -1.56
C GLY A 17 -7.04 -4.33 -1.81
N PHE A 18 -6.70 -4.59 -3.08
CA PHE A 18 -5.47 -5.27 -3.45
C PHE A 18 -4.22 -4.53 -2.95
N TRP A 19 -4.16 -3.21 -3.18
CA TRP A 19 -3.01 -2.42 -2.75
C TRP A 19 -3.01 -2.12 -1.25
N ALA A 20 -4.17 -2.04 -0.60
CA ALA A 20 -4.26 -1.96 0.85
C ALA A 20 -3.65 -3.20 1.51
N GLU A 21 -4.03 -4.40 1.06
CA GLU A 21 -3.51 -5.67 1.60
C GLU A 21 -1.98 -5.75 1.46
N ALA A 22 -1.45 -5.39 0.29
CA ALA A 22 -0.01 -5.36 0.06
C ALA A 22 0.71 -4.36 0.99
N ALA A 23 0.09 -3.21 1.25
CA ALA A 23 0.67 -2.15 2.08
C ALA A 23 0.71 -2.49 3.58
N GLU A 24 -0.07 -3.47 4.05
CA GLU A 24 0.00 -4.00 5.42
C GLU A 24 1.37 -4.62 5.76
N ALA A 25 2.17 -4.99 4.75
CA ALA A 25 3.53 -5.50 4.95
C ALA A 25 4.54 -4.43 5.40
N LEU A 26 4.17 -3.15 5.34
CA LEU A 26 4.99 -2.02 5.77
C LEU A 26 4.58 -1.54 7.16
N HIS A 27 5.54 -1.00 7.89
CA HIS A 27 5.28 -0.24 9.11
C HIS A 27 4.76 1.15 8.77
N TRP A 28 3.71 1.56 9.49
CA TRP A 28 3.08 2.86 9.38
C TRP A 28 2.94 3.47 10.77
N ASP A 29 3.47 4.69 10.95
CA ASP A 29 3.22 5.48 12.16
C ASP A 29 1.75 5.94 12.21
N ARG A 30 1.16 6.20 11.04
CA ARG A 30 -0.26 6.44 10.84
C ARG A 30 -0.71 5.76 9.56
N LYS A 31 -1.74 4.92 9.62
CA LYS A 31 -2.37 4.34 8.41
C LYS A 31 -3.01 5.41 7.54
N TRP A 32 -3.05 5.14 6.24
CA TRP A 32 -3.69 6.00 5.24
C TRP A 32 -5.17 6.24 5.54
N ASP A 33 -5.69 7.37 5.08
CA ASP A 33 -7.13 7.68 5.05
C ASP A 33 -7.77 7.15 3.76
N LYS A 34 -7.05 7.19 2.63
CA LYS A 34 -7.49 6.66 1.33
C LYS A 34 -6.33 5.97 0.62
N VAL A 35 -6.60 4.83 -0.02
CA VAL A 35 -5.57 4.07 -0.76
C VAL A 35 -5.26 4.78 -2.08
N LEU A 36 -6.28 5.08 -2.89
CA LEU A 36 -6.14 5.85 -4.12
C LEU A 36 -6.99 7.12 -4.05
N ASP A 37 -6.34 8.27 -3.98
CA ASP A 37 -7.00 9.56 -4.13
C ASP A 37 -6.89 10.05 -5.58
N ASP A 38 -8.03 9.95 -6.26
CA ASP A 38 -8.30 10.35 -7.64
C ASP A 38 -9.05 11.67 -7.76
N SER A 39 -9.32 12.36 -6.64
CA SER A 39 -10.10 13.61 -6.63
C SER A 39 -9.47 14.75 -7.44
N ALA A 40 -8.16 14.69 -7.69
CA ALA A 40 -7.39 15.64 -8.49
C ALA A 40 -6.84 15.04 -9.79
N ALA A 41 -7.47 14.00 -10.35
CA ALA A 41 -7.06 13.39 -11.60
C ALA A 41 -6.79 14.44 -12.71
N PRO A 42 -5.68 14.33 -13.48
CA PRO A 42 -4.77 13.18 -13.59
C PRO A 42 -3.61 13.18 -12.56
N ILE A 43 -3.65 14.02 -11.52
CA ILE A 43 -2.65 14.06 -10.45
C ILE A 43 -3.12 13.17 -9.29
N TYR A 44 -2.84 11.87 -9.40
CA TYR A 44 -3.21 10.88 -8.41
C TYR A 44 -2.32 10.93 -7.16
N ARG A 45 -2.86 10.56 -6.01
CA ARG A 45 -2.09 10.34 -4.78
C ARG A 45 -2.39 8.95 -4.22
N TRP A 46 -1.36 8.28 -3.72
CA TRP A 46 -1.49 6.97 -3.09
C TRP A 46 -1.26 7.08 -1.57
N PHE A 47 -2.05 6.34 -0.80
CA PHE A 47 -1.97 6.26 0.65
C PHE A 47 -2.02 7.64 1.33
N SER A 48 -2.96 8.49 0.89
CA SER A 48 -3.08 9.85 1.40
C SER A 48 -3.39 9.86 2.90
N GLY A 49 -2.75 10.79 3.62
CA GLY A 49 -2.83 10.87 5.08
C GLY A 49 -1.91 9.90 5.84
N ALA A 50 -1.29 8.93 5.17
CA ALA A 50 -0.37 8.01 5.85
C ALA A 50 0.91 8.71 6.33
N GLN A 51 1.49 8.18 7.41
CA GLN A 51 2.82 8.56 7.88
C GLN A 51 3.67 7.31 8.06
N THR A 52 4.87 7.34 7.49
CA THR A 52 5.84 6.25 7.59
C THR A 52 7.26 6.80 7.43
N ASN A 53 8.22 6.00 7.86
CA ASN A 53 9.63 6.24 7.65
C ASN A 53 10.24 5.12 6.80
N THR A 54 10.81 5.50 5.66
CA THR A 54 11.44 4.54 4.73
C THR A 54 12.65 3.85 5.33
N ALA A 55 13.51 4.57 6.05
CA ALA A 55 14.68 3.99 6.70
C ALA A 55 14.26 2.98 7.77
N TYR A 56 13.23 3.29 8.57
CA TYR A 56 12.69 2.37 9.56
C TYR A 56 12.21 1.05 8.92
N ASN A 57 11.51 1.13 7.79
CA ASN A 57 11.03 -0.05 7.05
C ASN A 57 12.16 -0.87 6.41
N CYS A 58 13.28 -0.25 6.06
CA CYS A 58 14.38 -0.91 5.37
C CYS A 58 15.52 -1.36 6.30
N LEU A 59 15.65 -0.77 7.50
CA LEU A 59 16.77 -1.00 8.41
C LEU A 59 16.29 -1.30 9.83
N ASP A 60 15.73 -0.31 10.53
CA ASP A 60 15.52 -0.35 11.98
C ASP A 60 14.65 -1.53 12.41
N ARG A 61 13.53 -1.77 11.70
CA ARG A 61 12.63 -2.90 12.02
C ARG A 61 13.26 -4.27 11.82
N GLN A 62 14.22 -4.39 10.90
CA GLN A 62 14.91 -5.65 10.63
C GLN A 62 15.93 -5.97 11.71
N VAL A 63 16.55 -4.94 12.28
CA VAL A 63 17.51 -5.07 13.39
C VAL A 63 16.78 -5.37 14.71
N ALA A 64 15.56 -4.87 14.87
CA ALA A 64 14.76 -5.06 16.08
C ALA A 64 14.02 -6.43 16.17
N ALA A 65 13.98 -7.21 15.08
CA ALA A 65 13.31 -8.51 15.00
C ALA A 65 14.24 -9.66 15.43
#